data_AF-A0A840VRU0-F1
#
_entry.id   AF-A0A840VRU0-F1
#
_cell.length_a   1.000
_cell.length_b   1.000
_cell.length_c   1.000
_cell.angle_alpha   90.00
_cell.angle_beta   90.00
_cell.angle_gamma   90.00
#
_symmetry.space_group_name_H-M   'P 1'
#
loop_
_entity.id
_entity.type
_entity.pdbx_description
1 polymer ?
#
loop_
_entity_poly.entity_id
_entity_poly.type
_entity_poly.pdbx_seq_one_letter_code
_entity_poly.pdbx_strand_id
1 'polypeptide(L)'
;MSGYAPSEAARRSGFSLDTLRYYEKIGLLADVERTAGGQRVFTDDDLGWLVLFRCLRDTGMPIAQMCRYAQLAREGDHTADERRELLQRHATQVEEQMRLLQRQYDHLREKIRFYERLPGPVPEVEQAGTATRP
;
A
#
# COMPACT_ATOMS: atom_id res chain seq x y z
N MET A 1 -7.78 18.35 22.43
CA MET A 1 -7.28 17.76 21.17
C MET A 1 -5.83 18.13 20.99
N SER A 2 -4.98 17.16 20.67
CA SER A 2 -3.58 17.45 20.34
C SER A 2 -3.49 17.87 18.88
N GLY A 3 -3.00 19.08 18.64
CA GLY A 3 -2.71 19.55 17.29
C GLY A 3 -1.32 19.12 16.85
N TYR A 4 -1.22 18.51 15.67
CA TYR A 4 0.03 18.04 15.09
C TYR A 4 0.51 18.96 13.97
N ALA A 5 1.80 19.29 14.00
CA ALA A 5 2.43 20.00 12.91
C ALA A 5 2.45 19.13 11.63
N PRO A 6 2.54 19.72 10.42
CA PRO A 6 2.56 18.96 9.17
C PRO A 6 3.69 17.95 9.08
N SER A 7 4.85 18.27 9.65
CA SER A 7 6.01 17.36 9.72
C SER A 7 5.70 16.12 10.56
N GLU A 8 4.98 16.29 11.66
CA GLU A 8 4.56 15.19 12.52
C GLU A 8 3.48 14.33 11.84
N ALA A 9 2.50 14.96 11.20
CA ALA A 9 1.48 14.28 10.43
C ALA A 9 2.09 13.48 9.26
N ALA A 10 3.07 14.05 8.56
CA ALA A 10 3.83 13.36 7.51
C ALA A 10 4.56 12.13 8.06
N ARG A 11 5.26 12.28 9.19
CA ARG A 11 5.98 11.17 9.85
C ARG A 11 5.04 10.04 10.27
N ARG A 12 3.89 10.38 10.86
CA ARG A 12 2.92 9.38 11.37
C ARG A 12 2.14 8.70 10.26
N SER A 13 1.71 9.44 9.25
CA SER A 13 0.97 8.88 8.10
C SER A 13 1.88 8.13 7.14
N GLY A 14 3.17 8.50 7.06
CA GLY A 14 4.11 8.01 6.06
C GLY A 14 4.00 8.71 4.71
N PHE A 15 3.27 9.83 4.63
CA PHE A 15 3.21 10.66 3.43
C PHE A 15 4.23 11.79 3.45
N SER A 16 4.64 12.22 2.27
CA SER A 16 5.39 13.47 2.15
C SER A 16 4.51 14.68 2.45
N LEU A 17 5.14 15.77 2.87
CA LEU A 17 4.45 17.06 3.04
C LEU A 17 3.74 17.51 1.76
N ASP A 18 4.33 17.25 0.59
CA ASP A 18 3.72 17.59 -0.69
C ASP A 18 2.48 16.76 -0.98
N THR A 19 2.46 15.50 -0.56
CA THR A 19 1.26 14.64 -0.66
C THR A 19 0.15 15.16 0.25
N LEU A 20 0.46 15.57 1.48
CA LEU A 20 -0.53 16.15 2.39
C LEU A 20 -1.13 17.46 1.82
N ARG A 21 -0.27 18.33 1.28
CA ARG A 21 -0.71 19.57 0.58
C ARG A 21 -1.57 19.26 -0.63
N TYR A 22 -1.21 18.24 -1.40
CA TYR A 22 -2.00 17.79 -2.54
C TYR A 22 -3.37 17.26 -2.11
N TYR A 23 -3.43 16.48 -1.03
CA TYR A 23 -4.67 15.94 -0.48
C TYR A 23 -5.62 17.00 0.08
N GLU A 24 -5.09 18.03 0.72
CA GLU A 24 -5.87 19.22 1.08
C GLU A 24 -6.41 19.91 -0.19
N LYS A 25 -5.55 20.13 -1.20
CA LYS A 25 -5.93 20.83 -2.44
C LYS A 25 -7.06 20.14 -3.21
N ILE A 26 -7.08 18.81 -3.26
CA ILE A 26 -8.12 18.04 -3.97
C ILE A 26 -9.35 17.75 -3.10
N GLY A 27 -9.40 18.28 -1.88
CA GLY A 27 -10.49 18.05 -0.94
C GLY A 27 -10.58 16.60 -0.46
N LEU A 28 -9.45 15.89 -0.36
CA LEU A 28 -9.41 14.57 0.27
C LEU A 28 -9.34 14.68 1.79
N LEU A 29 -8.57 15.64 2.30
CA LEU A 29 -8.60 16.06 3.70
C LEU A 29 -9.58 17.22 3.87
N ALA A 30 -10.26 17.31 5.00
CA ALA A 30 -11.05 18.49 5.34
C ALA A 30 -10.14 19.71 5.47
N ASP A 31 -10.72 20.91 5.49
CA ASP A 31 -9.95 22.15 5.68
C ASP A 31 -9.16 22.05 7.00
N VAL A 32 -7.86 21.80 6.87
CA VAL A 32 -6.95 21.63 8.00
C VAL A 32 -6.92 22.93 8.78
N GLU A 33 -7.15 22.83 10.10
CA GLU A 33 -7.14 24.00 10.97
C GLU A 33 -5.82 24.75 10.86
N ARG A 34 -5.88 26.07 11.03
CA ARG A 34 -4.71 26.93 11.02
C ARG A 34 -4.56 27.60 12.37
N THR A 35 -3.33 27.57 12.90
CA THR A 35 -2.95 28.41 14.04
C THR A 35 -3.10 29.89 13.71
N ALA A 36 -3.12 30.74 14.74
CA ALA A 36 -3.06 32.19 14.59
C ALA A 36 -1.84 32.69 13.78
N GLY A 37 -0.75 31.92 13.73
CA GLY A 37 0.43 32.18 12.89
C GLY A 37 0.33 31.65 11.46
N GLY A 38 -0.84 31.15 11.03
CA GLY A 38 -1.09 30.66 9.67
C GLY A 38 -0.54 29.25 9.37
N GLN A 39 0.00 28.55 10.37
CA GLN A 39 0.50 27.18 10.22
C GLN A 39 -0.62 26.16 10.33
N ARG A 40 -0.59 25.14 9.47
CA ARG A 40 -1.53 24.00 9.48
C ARG A 40 -1.37 23.14 10.73
N VAL A 41 -2.49 22.68 11.26
CA VAL A 41 -2.59 21.81 12.42
C VAL A 41 -3.50 20.65 12.10
N PHE A 42 -2.97 19.44 12.18
CA PHE A 42 -3.73 18.21 12.01
C PHE A 42 -4.25 17.72 13.36
N THR A 43 -5.47 17.21 13.38
CA THR A 43 -6.09 16.59 14.55
C THR A 43 -5.83 15.09 14.60
N ASP A 44 -6.18 14.43 15.72
CA ASP A 44 -6.15 12.97 15.79
C ASP A 44 -7.08 12.33 14.75
N ASP A 45 -8.22 12.96 14.45
CA ASP A 45 -9.16 12.49 13.43
C ASP A 45 -8.53 12.55 12.04
N ASP A 46 -7.83 13.65 11.72
CA ASP A 46 -7.09 13.76 10.45
C ASP A 46 -6.04 12.66 10.30
N LEU A 47 -5.35 12.32 11.38
CA LEU A 47 -4.38 11.21 11.36
C LEU A 47 -5.07 9.86 11.10
N GLY A 48 -6.24 9.61 11.71
CA GLY A 48 -7.05 8.44 11.43
C GLY A 48 -7.45 8.33 9.96
N TRP A 49 -7.88 9.45 9.37
CA TRP A 49 -8.17 9.57 7.94
C TRP A 49 -6.96 9.26 7.06
N LEU A 50 -5.79 9.79 7.42
CA LEU A 50 -4.55 9.55 6.68
C LEU A 50 -4.13 8.07 6.70
N VAL A 51 -4.31 7.38 7.83
CA VAL A 51 -4.06 5.93 7.93
C VAL A 51 -4.99 5.15 7.00
N LEU A 52 -6.28 5.50 6.97
CA LEU A 52 -7.24 4.87 6.06
C LEU A 52 -6.86 5.13 4.59
N PHE A 53 -6.61 6.38 4.20
CA PHE A 53 -6.21 6.72 2.82
C PHE A 53 -4.87 6.10 2.41
N ARG A 54 -4.00 5.79 3.38
CA ARG A 54 -2.82 4.98 3.11
C ARG A 54 -3.20 3.58 2.71
N CYS A 55 -3.99 2.90 3.54
CA CYS A 55 -4.46 1.55 3.26
C CYS A 55 -5.17 1.47 1.89
N LEU A 56 -6.08 2.40 1.61
CA LEU A 56 -6.82 2.45 0.34
C LEU A 56 -5.89 2.65 -0.87
N ARG A 57 -4.94 3.58 -0.79
CA ARG A 57 -3.96 3.78 -1.87
C ARG A 57 -3.06 2.57 -2.07
N ASP A 58 -2.50 2.02 -0.98
CA ASP A 58 -1.52 0.94 -1.04
C ASP A 58 -2.16 -0.36 -1.56
N THR A 59 -3.48 -0.50 -1.40
CA THR A 59 -4.29 -1.57 -1.99
C THR A 59 -4.85 -1.22 -3.38
N GLY A 60 -4.39 -0.13 -4.00
CA GLY A 60 -4.67 0.20 -5.39
C GLY A 60 -5.97 0.96 -5.64
N MET A 61 -6.62 1.53 -4.62
CA MET A 61 -7.80 2.36 -4.83
C MET A 61 -7.43 3.65 -5.59
N PRO A 62 -8.13 3.99 -6.69
CA PRO A 62 -7.90 5.24 -7.41
C PRO A 62 -8.21 6.47 -6.54
N ILE A 63 -7.42 7.54 -6.72
CA ILE A 63 -7.61 8.81 -5.99
C ILE A 63 -9.02 9.37 -6.11
N ALA A 64 -9.67 9.21 -7.27
CA ALA A 64 -11.05 9.64 -7.49
C ALA A 64 -12.05 8.93 -6.56
N GLN A 65 -11.86 7.63 -6.28
CA GLN A 65 -12.73 6.90 -5.36
C GLN A 65 -12.46 7.30 -3.91
N MET A 66 -11.20 7.54 -3.54
CA MET A 66 -10.86 8.09 -2.22
C MET A 66 -11.51 9.47 -2.00
N CYS A 67 -11.50 10.35 -3.02
CA CYS A 67 -12.20 11.63 -2.98
C CYS A 67 -13.72 11.45 -2.81
N ARG A 68 -14.33 10.49 -3.53
CA ARG A 68 -15.76 10.19 -3.37
C ARG A 68 -16.08 9.72 -1.94
N TYR A 69 -15.25 8.84 -1.38
CA TYR A 69 -15.40 8.38 0.00
C TYR A 69 -15.31 9.56 1.00
N ALA A 70 -14.32 10.44 0.82
CA ALA A 70 -14.16 11.63 1.65
C ALA A 70 -15.36 12.59 1.51
N GLN A 71 -15.90 12.77 0.31
CA GLN A 71 -17.11 13.56 0.09
C GLN A 71 -18.31 13.00 0.84
N LEU A 72 -18.60 11.69 0.67
CA LEU A 72 -19.69 11.03 1.37
C LEU A 72 -19.56 11.18 2.88
N ALA A 73 -18.35 11.04 3.42
CA ALA A 73 -18.12 11.19 4.85
C ALA A 73 -18.42 12.60 5.38
N ARG A 74 -18.21 13.64 4.56
CA ARG A 74 -18.56 15.03 4.91
C ARG A 74 -20.05 15.31 4.84
N GLU A 75 -20.79 14.61 3.99
CA GLU A 75 -22.25 14.72 3.90
C GLU A 75 -22.92 14.22 5.20
N GLY A 76 -22.25 13.33 5.93
CA GLY A 76 -22.62 12.90 7.28
C GLY A 76 -23.16 11.48 7.35
N ASP A 77 -23.87 11.15 8.42
CA ASP A 77 -24.21 9.75 8.74
C ASP A 77 -25.22 9.11 7.78
N HIS A 78 -26.01 9.91 7.08
CA HIS A 78 -26.97 9.41 6.09
C HIS A 78 -26.31 8.69 4.89
N THR A 79 -25.02 8.92 4.65
CA THR A 79 -24.24 8.24 3.59
C THR A 79 -23.49 7.00 4.09
N ALA A 80 -23.71 6.56 5.33
CA ALA A 80 -22.96 5.45 5.93
C ALA A 80 -23.05 4.17 5.09
N ASP A 81 -24.22 3.89 4.51
CA ASP A 81 -24.44 2.72 3.64
C ASP A 81 -23.66 2.83 2.31
N GLU A 82 -23.66 4.00 1.66
CA GLU A 82 -22.87 4.23 0.44
C GLU A 82 -21.36 4.09 0.71
N ARG A 83 -20.90 4.63 1.85
CA ARG A 83 -19.50 4.50 2.29
C ARG A 83 -19.13 3.04 2.53
N ARG A 84 -20.02 2.29 3.18
CA ARG A 84 -19.84 0.87 3.44
C ARG A 84 -19.78 0.07 2.14
N GLU A 85 -20.68 0.34 1.19
CA GLU A 85 -20.70 -0.35 -0.09
C GLU A 85 -19.41 -0.10 -0.89
N LEU A 86 -18.93 1.15 -0.93
CA LEU A 86 -17.66 1.49 -1.58
C LEU A 86 -16.49 0.69 -0.99
N LEU A 87 -16.38 0.65 0.34
CA LEU A 87 -15.32 -0.10 1.02
C LEU A 87 -15.46 -1.62 0.81
N GLN A 88 -16.68 -2.15 0.84
CA GLN A 88 -16.94 -3.58 0.60
C GLN A 88 -16.53 -3.98 -0.81
N ARG A 89 -16.89 -3.18 -1.82
CA ARG A 89 -16.49 -3.42 -3.20
C ARG A 89 -14.97 -3.46 -3.36
N HIS A 90 -14.26 -2.51 -2.74
CA HIS A 90 -12.80 -2.48 -2.76
C HIS A 90 -12.20 -3.69 -2.02
N ALA A 91 -12.75 -4.06 -0.86
CA ALA A 91 -12.31 -5.23 -0.12
C ALA A 91 -12.43 -6.53 -0.94
N THR A 92 -13.52 -6.70 -1.69
CA THR A 92 -13.67 -7.83 -2.62
C THR A 92 -12.58 -7.84 -3.70
N GLN A 93 -12.26 -6.67 -4.28
CA GLN A 93 -11.18 -6.56 -5.28
C GLN A 93 -9.81 -6.92 -4.70
N VAL A 94 -9.53 -6.48 -3.48
CA VAL A 94 -8.29 -6.83 -2.76
C VAL A 94 -8.24 -8.34 -2.48
N GLU A 95 -9.35 -8.95 -2.08
CA GLU A 95 -9.41 -10.40 -1.86
C GLU A 95 -9.12 -11.19 -3.15
N GLU A 96 -9.67 -10.75 -4.29
CA GLU A 96 -9.38 -11.35 -5.59
C GLU A 96 -7.90 -11.24 -5.97
N GLN A 97 -7.29 -10.08 -5.72
CA GLN A 97 -5.85 -9.86 -5.93
C GLN A 97 -5.00 -10.77 -5.04
N MET A 98 -5.36 -10.92 -3.75
CA MET A 98 -4.68 -11.83 -2.83
C MET A 98 -4.73 -13.27 -3.33
N ARG A 99 -5.90 -13.74 -3.77
CA ARG A 99 -6.07 -15.09 -4.33
C ARG A 99 -5.25 -15.30 -5.59
N LEU A 100 -5.17 -14.29 -6.47
CA LEU A 100 -4.35 -14.35 -7.68
C LEU A 100 -2.85 -14.44 -7.33
N LEU A 101 -2.37 -13.56 -6.46
CA LEU A 101 -0.98 -13.53 -6.02
C LEU A 101 -0.58 -14.84 -5.33
N GLN A 102 -1.46 -15.42 -4.53
CA GLN A 102 -1.20 -16.71 -3.89
C GLN A 102 -1.01 -17.82 -4.93
N ARG A 103 -1.89 -17.91 -5.95
CA ARG A 103 -1.73 -18.90 -7.03
C ARG A 103 -0.41 -18.72 -7.79
N GLN A 104 -0.02 -17.48 -8.06
CA GLN A 104 1.24 -17.17 -8.74
C GLN A 104 2.45 -17.55 -7.87
N TYR A 105 2.40 -17.24 -6.58
CA TYR A 105 3.42 -17.63 -5.61
C TYR A 105 3.59 -19.15 -5.55
N ASP A 106 2.50 -19.90 -5.51
CA ASP A 106 2.53 -21.36 -5.48
C ASP A 106 3.20 -21.93 -6.75
N HIS A 107 2.90 -21.37 -7.91
CA HIS A 107 3.55 -21.76 -9.17
C HIS A 107 5.08 -21.48 -9.14
N LEU A 108 5.49 -20.33 -8.62
CA LEU A 108 6.91 -20.02 -8.43
C LEU A 108 7.59 -21.03 -7.49
N ARG A 109 6.92 -21.41 -6.40
CA ARG A 109 7.42 -22.42 -5.45
C ARG A 109 7.55 -23.79 -6.08
N GLU A 110 6.64 -24.18 -6.97
CA GLU A 110 6.78 -25.41 -7.77
C GLU A 110 8.01 -25.36 -8.67
N LYS A 111 8.24 -24.25 -9.37
CA LYS A 111 9.43 -24.07 -10.21
C LYS A 111 10.73 -24.11 -9.40
N ILE A 112 10.77 -23.46 -8.23
CA ILE A 112 11.92 -23.53 -7.32
C ILE A 112 12.20 -24.99 -6.91
N ARG A 113 11.18 -25.73 -6.46
CA ARG A 113 11.31 -27.15 -6.10
C ARG A 113 11.78 -28.03 -7.26
N PHE A 114 11.39 -27.70 -8.49
CA PHE A 114 11.86 -28.41 -9.67
C PHE A 114 13.38 -28.24 -9.83
N TYR A 115 13.90 -27.01 -9.73
CA TYR A 115 15.33 -26.75 -9.85
C TYR A 115 16.16 -27.31 -8.67
N GLU A 116 15.61 -27.33 -7.45
CA GLU A 116 16.26 -27.95 -6.28
C GLU A 116 16.46 -29.47 -6.44
N ARG A 117 15.66 -30.13 -7.29
CA ARG A 117 15.73 -31.58 -7.54
C ARG A 117 16.62 -31.95 -8.72
N LEU A 118 17.04 -30.98 -9.53
CA LEU A 118 17.98 -31.25 -10.59
C LEU A 118 19.36 -31.51 -9.94
N PRO A 119 20.05 -32.59 -10.32
CA PRO A 119 21.43 -32.75 -9.90
C PRO A 119 22.21 -31.53 -10.38
N GLY A 120 22.96 -30.90 -9.46
CA GLY A 120 23.90 -29.84 -9.81
C GLY A 120 24.87 -30.32 -10.90
N PRO A 121 25.56 -29.39 -11.58
CA PRO A 121 26.50 -29.76 -12.64
C PRO A 121 27.44 -30.86 -12.12
N VAL A 122 27.46 -32.00 -12.82
CA VAL A 122 28.35 -33.11 -12.52
C VAL A 122 29.77 -32.54 -12.53
N PRO A 123 30.56 -32.69 -11.45
CA PRO A 123 31.95 -32.23 -11.47
C PRO A 123 32.65 -32.89 -12.65
N GLU A 124 33.28 -32.06 -13.48
CA GLU A 124 34.07 -32.48 -14.63
C GLU A 124 35.10 -33.50 -14.11
N VAL A 125 34.93 -34.77 -14.48
CA VAL A 125 35.85 -35.82 -14.06
C VAL A 125 37.15 -35.55 -14.80
N GLU A 126 38.13 -34.97 -14.10
CA GLU A 126 39.52 -34.89 -14.58
C GLU A 126 39.94 -36.31 -14.98
N GLN A 127 40.01 -36.56 -16.28
CA GLN A 127 40.63 -37.77 -16.80
C GLN A 127 42.12 -37.64 -16.51
N ALA A 128 42.53 -38.20 -15.36
CA ALA A 128 43.91 -38.46 -15.03
C ALA A 128 44.53 -39.21 -16.21
N GLY A 129 45.48 -38.55 -16.87
CA GLY A 129 46.16 -39.05 -18.05
C GLY A 129 46.81 -40.40 -17.77
N THR A 130 46.20 -41.47 -18.25
CA THR A 130 46.90 -42.72 -18.57
C THR A 130 47.49 -42.58 -19.98
N ALA A 131 48.77 -42.22 -20.05
CA ALA A 131 49.62 -42.59 -21.18
C ALA A 131 51.10 -42.57 -20.74
N THR A 132 51.49 -43.70 -20.17
CA THR A 132 52.87 -44.14 -19.96
C THR A 132 53.57 -44.35 -21.31
N ARG A 133 54.70 -43.63 -21.51
CA ARG A 133 55.91 -43.97 -22.30
C ARG A 133 55.78 -44.09 -23.84
N PRO A 134 56.90 -43.99 -24.61
CA PRO A 134 58.12 -44.81 -24.54
C PRO A 134 59.27 -44.28 -23.67
#